data_AF-A0A0B6Y6Q0-F1
#
_entry.id   AF-A0A0B6Y6Q0-F1
#
_cell.length_a   1.000
_cell.length_b   1.000
_cell.length_c   1.000
_cell.angle_alpha   90.00
_cell.angle_beta   90.00
_cell.angle_gamma   90.00
#
_symmetry.space_group_name_H-M   'P 1'
#
loop_
_entity.id
_entity.type
_entity.pdbx_description
1 polymer ?
#
loop_
_entity_poly.entity_id
_entity_poly.type
_entity_poly.pdbx_seq_one_letter_code
_entity_poly.pdbx_strand_id
1 'polypeptide(L)' 'NNTDGPNLPENVVSELCTQKCSDHGSCVHGICDCKFGWTGDTCQTSSTSAPIVLPSQEPCDILTSP' A
#
# COMPACT_ATOMS: atom_id res chain seq x y z
N ASN A 1 6.11 1.45 -31.29
CA ASN A 1 6.33 0.98 -29.91
C ASN A 1 4.97 0.98 -29.23
N ASN A 2 4.46 -0.17 -28.83
CA ASN A 2 3.16 -0.24 -28.14
C ASN A 2 3.42 -0.13 -26.64
N THR A 3 3.27 1.07 -26.10
CA THR A 3 3.29 1.33 -24.65
C THR A 3 1.89 1.43 -24.05
N ASP A 4 0.85 1.36 -24.86
CA ASP A 4 -0.52 1.38 -24.37
C ASP A 4 -0.91 -0.05 -24.00
N GLY A 5 -0.96 -0.31 -22.70
CA GLY A 5 -1.54 -1.53 -22.17
C GLY A 5 -2.98 -1.75 -22.65
N PRO A 6 -3.61 -2.87 -22.28
CA PRO A 6 -5.02 -3.11 -22.62
C PRO A 6 -5.87 -1.92 -22.17
N ASN A 7 -6.62 -1.34 -23.11
CA ASN A 7 -7.62 -0.30 -22.83
C ASN A 7 -8.77 -0.94 -22.03
N LEU A 8 -8.59 -1.05 -20.72
CA LEU A 8 -9.61 -1.47 -19.78
C LEU A 8 -10.55 -0.29 -19.52
N PRO A 9 -11.87 -0.53 -19.38
CA PRO A 9 -12.80 0.54 -19.06
C PRO A 9 -12.46 1.11 -17.68
N GLU A 10 -12.58 2.43 -17.49
CA GLU A 10 -12.11 3.16 -16.30
C GLU A 10 -12.66 2.58 -14.99
N ASN A 11 -13.88 2.06 -15.00
CA ASN A 11 -14.51 1.45 -13.84
C ASN A 11 -13.81 0.15 -13.39
N VAL A 12 -13.15 -0.58 -14.30
CA VAL A 12 -12.36 -1.76 -13.96
C VAL A 12 -10.99 -1.34 -13.44
N VAL A 13 -10.43 -0.26 -14.01
CA VAL A 13 -9.16 0.31 -13.58
C VAL A 13 -9.25 0.85 -12.16
N SER A 14 -10.37 1.48 -11.79
CA SER A 14 -10.59 1.96 -10.41
C SER A 14 -10.74 0.84 -9.38
N GLU A 15 -11.25 -0.33 -9.79
CA GLU A 15 -11.40 -1.51 -8.93
C GLU A 15 -10.06 -2.18 -8.61
N LEU A 16 -9.00 -1.94 -9.40
CA LEU A 16 -7.66 -2.44 -9.11
C LEU A 16 -7.09 -1.79 -7.83
N CYS A 17 -7.46 -0.55 -7.55
CA CYS A 17 -7.07 0.15 -6.33
C CYS A 17 -7.88 -0.35 -5.14
N THR A 18 -7.39 -1.42 -4.54
CA THR A 18 -7.98 -2.03 -3.34
C THR A 18 -8.08 -0.98 -2.23
N GLN A 19 -9.22 -0.96 -1.51
CA GLN A 19 -9.50 0.01 -0.43
C GLN A 19 -9.44 1.50 -0.85
N LYS A 20 -9.57 1.82 -2.14
CA LYS A 20 -9.55 3.21 -2.64
C LYS A 20 -8.31 4.00 -2.18
N CYS A 21 -7.15 3.33 -2.17
CA CYS A 21 -5.90 3.92 -1.68
C CYS A 21 -6.01 4.46 -0.23
N SER A 22 -6.81 3.78 0.60
CA SER A 22 -7.08 4.14 2.00
C SER A 22 -7.52 5.61 2.18
N ASP A 23 -8.14 6.21 1.16
CA ASP A 23 -8.49 7.64 1.07
C ASP A 23 -7.29 8.63 1.19
N HIS A 24 -6.07 8.08 1.20
CA HIS A 24 -4.81 8.81 1.32
C HIS A 24 -4.07 8.97 -0.01
N GLY A 25 -4.73 8.66 -1.13
CA GLY A 25 -4.17 8.78 -2.46
C GLY A 25 -5.23 9.00 -3.53
N SER A 26 -4.80 8.94 -4.78
CA SER A 26 -5.68 8.91 -5.96
C SER A 26 -5.36 7.69 -6.79
N CYS A 27 -6.38 6.99 -7.28
CA CYS A 27 -6.20 5.84 -8.14
C CYS A 27 -5.94 6.31 -9.58
N VAL A 28 -4.73 6.07 -10.09
CA VAL A 28 -4.31 6.46 -11.43
C VAL A 28 -3.86 5.20 -12.17
N HIS A 29 -4.58 4.82 -13.22
CA HIS A 29 -4.30 3.60 -13.99
C HIS A 29 -4.17 2.31 -13.15
N GLY A 30 -4.98 2.19 -12.08
CA GLY A 30 -4.98 1.02 -11.20
C GLY A 30 -3.83 0.99 -10.19
N ILE A 31 -3.10 2.09 -10.07
CA ILE A 31 -2.00 2.28 -9.13
C ILE A 31 -2.36 3.45 -8.21
N CYS A 32 -2.08 3.30 -6.92
CA CYS A 32 -2.30 4.37 -5.95
C CYS A 32 -1.18 5.40 -5.99
N ASP A 33 -1.53 6.63 -6.37
CA ASP A 33 -0.68 7.82 -6.22
C ASP A 33 -0.92 8.43 -4.83
N CYS A 34 0.01 8.19 -3.90
CA CYS A 34 -0.16 8.56 -2.51
C CYS A 34 0.07 10.04 -2.25
N LYS A 35 -0.78 10.63 -1.40
CA LYS A 35 -0.58 12.00 -0.89
C LYS A 35 0.69 12.06 -0.05
N PHE A 36 1.25 13.27 0.07
CA PHE A 36 2.41 13.53 0.92
C PHE A 36 2.21 12.97 2.33
N GLY A 37 3.21 12.24 2.82
CA GLY A 37 3.18 11.61 4.14
C GLY A 37 2.53 10.22 4.20
N TRP A 38 2.17 9.63 3.04
CA TRP A 38 1.62 8.28 2.92
C TRP A 38 2.40 7.44 1.91
N THR A 39 2.43 6.13 2.16
CA THR A 39 3.15 5.14 1.35
C THR A 39 2.51 3.75 1.50
N GLY A 40 3.05 2.77 0.77
CA GLY A 40 2.49 1.43 0.62
C GLY A 40 1.56 1.32 -0.59
N ASP A 41 1.29 0.08 -1.02
CA ASP A 41 0.52 -0.21 -2.25
C ASP A 41 -0.89 0.37 -2.26
N THR A 42 -1.47 0.61 -1.09
CA THR A 42 -2.78 1.27 -0.93
C THR A 42 -2.70 2.54 -0.10
N CYS A 43 -1.54 3.18 0.03
CA CYS A 43 -1.33 4.37 0.86
C CYS A 43 -1.75 4.20 2.34
N GLN A 44 -1.63 2.97 2.87
CA GLN A 44 -2.05 2.61 4.21
C GLN A 44 -1.04 3.01 5.30
N THR A 45 0.21 3.30 4.92
CA THR A 45 1.31 3.54 5.85
C THR A 45 1.66 5.02 5.87
N SER A 46 1.63 5.67 7.04
CA SER A 46 2.10 7.05 7.16
C SER A 46 3.63 7.09 7.18
N SER A 47 4.24 7.78 6.21
CA SER A 47 5.68 7.96 6.10
C SER A 47 6.20 9.11 6.98
N THR A 48 5.32 9.92 7.54
CA THR A 48 5.65 11.02 8.47
C THR A 48 5.71 10.57 9.92
N SER A 49 5.12 9.44 10.27
CA SER A 49 5.20 8.85 11.60
C SER A 49 6.24 7.74 11.61
N ALA A 50 7.16 7.78 12.59
CA ALA A 50 8.00 6.63 12.85
C ALA A 50 7.11 5.43 13.25
N PRO A 51 7.40 4.21 12.77
CA PRO A 51 6.69 3.03 13.23
C PRO A 51 6.89 2.91 14.74
N ILE A 52 5.79 2.73 15.46
CA ILE A 52 5.87 2.38 16.87
C ILE A 52 6.33 0.93 16.89
N VAL A 53 7.59 0.71 17.29
CA VAL A 53 8.04 -0.62 17.70
C VAL A 53 7.33 -0.91 19.01
N LEU A 54 6.10 -1.43 18.91
CA LEU A 54 5.48 -2.07 20.05
C LEU A 54 6.43 -3.19 20.46
N PRO A 55 6.76 -3.35 21.75
CA PRO A 55 7.40 -4.56 22.18
C PRO A 55 6.44 -5.69 21.80
N SER A 56 6.80 -6.48 20.78
CA SER A 56 6.20 -7.79 20.62
C SER A 56 6.32 -8.43 21.99
N GLN A 57 5.19 -8.81 22.58
CA GLN A 57 5.20 -9.30 23.95
C GLN A 57 6.01 -10.60 24.13
N GLU A 58 6.69 -11.10 23.08
CA GLU A 58 7.93 -11.83 23.24
C GLU A 58 8.98 -11.40 22.20
N PRO A 59 10.28 -11.36 22.56
CA PRO A 59 11.34 -11.31 21.59
C PRO A 59 11.27 -12.56 20.70
N CYS A 60 11.41 -12.40 19.40
CA CYS A 60 11.51 -13.50 18.43
C CYS A 60 12.85 -14.24 18.54
N ASP A 61 13.39 -14.39 19.76
CA ASP A 61 14.76 -14.80 19.99
C ASP A 61 14.84 -16.21 20.63
N ILE A 62 14.97 -17.20 19.74
CA ILE A 62 15.99 -18.27 19.79
C ILE A 62 16.10 -19.24 20.99
N LEU A 63 15.06 -19.56 21.77
CA LEU A 63 15.21 -20.56 22.86
C LEU A 63 14.08 -21.60 23.07
N THR A 64 13.42 -22.09 22.02
CA THR A 64 12.66 -23.36 22.11
C THR A 64 12.71 -24.17 20.80
N SER A 65 13.92 -24.57 20.42
CA SER A 65 14.18 -25.90 19.85
C SER A 65 15.18 -26.51 20.84
N PRO A 66 14.82 -27.55 21.61
CA PRO A 66 14.25 -28.84 21.18
C PRO A 66 12.90 -29.22 21.82
#